data_AF-A0A239J7Q8-F1
#
_entry.id   AF-A0A239J7Q8-F1
#
_cell.length_a   1.000
_cell.length_b   1.000
_cell.length_c   1.000
_cell.angle_alpha   90.00
_cell.angle_beta   90.00
_cell.angle_gamma   90.00
#
_symmetry.space_group_name_H-M   'P 1'
#
loop_
_entity.id
_entity.type
_entity.pdbx_description
1 polymer ?
#
loop_
_entity_poly.entity_id
_entity_poly.type
_entity_poly.pdbx_seq_one_letter_code
_entity_poly.pdbx_strand_id
1 'polypeptide(L)'
;MTTTYGRSALVHAYLAAARNRFGGYYPETVAYNDALQAHHQAMLDGLERLFDLRLSRQGMSDLTGRVLFMLFQSTASSLHRQATPFSDFLEAGLLVRKLEQAGDAGARVMAAAERIEARVRENREDHLEMLDTLLGIILGDRADRTFTAADLRALGVDPEPPSTDDYELYDA
;
A
#
# COMPACT_ATOMS: atom_id res chain seq x y z
N MET A 1 -13.59 15.50 -12.06
CA MET A 1 -12.66 15.92 -10.98
C MET A 1 -11.27 15.52 -11.43
N THR A 2 -10.31 16.44 -11.40
CA THR A 2 -8.91 16.14 -11.77
C THR A 2 -8.24 15.41 -10.60
N THR A 3 -7.78 14.18 -10.81
CA THR A 3 -7.00 13.46 -9.79
C THR A 3 -5.77 14.28 -9.41
N THR A 4 -5.61 14.52 -8.11
CA THR A 4 -4.51 15.32 -7.55
C THR A 4 -3.60 14.42 -6.73
N TYR A 5 -2.28 14.58 -6.89
CA TYR A 5 -1.24 13.77 -6.28
C TYR A 5 -0.47 14.61 -5.25
N GLY A 6 -0.78 14.41 -3.97
CA GLY A 6 -0.06 15.00 -2.85
C GLY A 6 0.85 13.99 -2.15
N ARG A 7 1.32 14.31 -0.94
CA ARG A 7 2.21 13.42 -0.17
C ARG A 7 1.59 12.02 0.06
N SER A 8 0.28 11.95 0.30
CA SER A 8 -0.42 10.67 0.49
C SER A 8 -0.28 9.78 -0.75
N ALA A 9 -0.36 10.36 -1.96
CA ALA A 9 -0.13 9.60 -3.19
C ALA A 9 1.32 9.05 -3.28
N LEU A 10 2.31 9.81 -2.80
CA LEU A 10 3.70 9.34 -2.72
C LEU A 10 3.86 8.20 -1.69
N VAL A 11 3.19 8.27 -0.53
CA VAL A 11 3.14 7.15 0.45
C VAL A 11 2.53 5.90 -0.20
N HIS A 12 1.39 6.04 -0.87
CA HIS A 12 0.71 4.93 -1.53
C HIS A 12 1.57 4.31 -2.65
N ALA A 13 2.23 5.13 -3.48
CA ALA A 13 3.14 4.65 -4.52
C ALA A 13 4.35 3.91 -3.93
N TYR A 14 4.92 4.41 -2.83
CA TYR A 14 6.01 3.75 -2.12
C TYR A 14 5.60 2.36 -1.61
N LEU A 15 4.43 2.25 -0.99
CA LEU A 15 3.90 1.00 -0.48
C LEU A 15 3.56 0.01 -1.61
N ALA A 16 3.01 0.50 -2.72
CA ALA A 16 2.63 -0.35 -3.85
C ALA A 16 3.84 -0.89 -4.64
N ALA A 17 4.92 -0.11 -4.75
CA ALA A 17 6.12 -0.53 -5.46
C ALA A 17 6.86 -1.71 -4.80
N ALA A 18 6.61 -1.98 -3.51
CA ALA A 18 7.28 -3.04 -2.76
C ALA A 18 6.88 -4.49 -3.17
N ARG A 19 6.00 -4.67 -4.16
CA ARG A 19 5.51 -5.97 -4.68
C ARG A 19 5.00 -6.92 -3.59
N ASN A 20 4.28 -6.37 -2.62
CA ASN A 20 3.62 -7.11 -1.54
C ASN A 20 2.09 -7.15 -1.80
N ARG A 21 1.29 -7.70 -0.88
CA ARG A 21 -0.19 -7.67 -0.94
C ARG A 21 -0.82 -6.25 -0.95
N PHE A 22 0.00 -5.21 -1.01
CA PHE A 22 -0.41 -3.82 -1.14
C PHE A 22 -0.28 -3.42 -2.62
N GLY A 23 -1.34 -2.88 -3.22
CA GLY A 23 -1.29 -2.36 -4.59
C GLY A 23 -2.09 -3.12 -5.64
N GLY A 24 -2.92 -4.09 -5.26
CA GLY A 24 -3.88 -4.74 -6.18
C GLY A 24 -3.34 -5.96 -6.93
N TYR A 25 -2.26 -6.57 -6.44
CA TYR A 25 -1.70 -7.79 -7.02
C TYR A 25 -2.62 -9.01 -6.85
N TYR A 26 -2.64 -9.89 -7.86
CA TYR A 26 -3.40 -11.14 -7.86
C TYR A 26 -2.44 -12.34 -7.84
N PRO A 27 -2.48 -13.23 -6.84
CA PRO A 27 -1.59 -14.39 -6.76
C PRO A 27 -1.54 -15.25 -8.03
N GLU A 28 -2.62 -15.26 -8.81
CA GLU A 28 -2.88 -16.18 -9.91
C GLU A 28 -2.25 -15.75 -11.24
N THR A 29 -1.78 -14.51 -11.39
CA THR A 29 -1.30 -14.00 -12.70
C THR A 29 0.06 -13.31 -12.62
N VAL A 30 1.06 -13.86 -13.32
CA VAL A 30 2.42 -13.30 -13.36
C VAL A 30 2.48 -12.06 -14.25
N ALA A 31 1.89 -12.12 -15.45
CA ALA A 31 2.00 -11.06 -16.45
C ALA A 31 1.33 -9.75 -16.01
N TYR A 32 0.12 -9.83 -15.43
CA TYR A 32 -0.55 -8.65 -14.88
C TYR A 32 0.25 -8.05 -13.72
N ASN A 33 0.72 -8.89 -12.80
CA ASN A 33 1.48 -8.43 -11.64
C ASN A 33 2.81 -7.78 -12.03
N ASP A 34 3.50 -8.27 -13.06
CA ASP A 34 4.73 -7.66 -13.55
C ASP A 34 4.46 -6.28 -14.18
N ALA A 35 3.38 -6.17 -14.98
CA ALA A 35 2.96 -4.88 -15.54
C ALA A 35 2.52 -3.89 -14.45
N LEU A 36 1.77 -4.36 -13.45
CA LEU A 36 1.33 -3.56 -12.32
C LEU A 36 2.51 -3.11 -11.45
N GLN A 37 3.51 -3.97 -11.25
CA GLN A 37 4.74 -3.59 -10.56
C GLN A 37 5.51 -2.53 -11.33
N ALA A 38 5.65 -2.67 -12.65
CA ALA A 38 6.30 -1.67 -13.49
C ALA A 38 5.58 -0.32 -13.40
N HIS A 39 4.25 -0.33 -13.43
CA HIS A 39 3.43 0.86 -13.23
C HIS A 39 3.66 1.49 -11.83
N HIS A 40 3.59 0.72 -10.75
CA HIS A 40 3.81 1.23 -9.39
C HIS A 40 5.21 1.82 -9.21
N GLN A 41 6.24 1.19 -9.80
CA GLN A 41 7.59 1.71 -9.77
C GLN A 41 7.71 3.04 -10.55
N ALA A 42 7.10 3.13 -11.74
CA ALA A 42 7.08 4.36 -12.53
C ALA A 42 6.34 5.50 -11.81
N MET A 43 5.22 5.19 -11.15
CA MET A 43 4.49 6.14 -10.31
C MET A 43 5.33 6.64 -9.14
N LEU A 44 6.01 5.75 -8.42
CA LEU A 44 6.92 6.12 -7.34
C LEU A 44 8.05 7.03 -7.86
N ASP A 45 8.74 6.62 -8.91
CA ASP A 45 9.85 7.38 -9.49
C ASP A 45 9.38 8.75 -10.01
N GLY A 46 8.19 8.83 -10.62
CA GLY A 46 7.58 10.07 -11.07
C GLY A 46 7.26 11.03 -9.93
N LEU A 47 6.61 10.53 -8.88
CA LEU A 47 6.26 11.35 -7.71
C LEU A 47 7.50 11.80 -6.94
N GLU A 48 8.49 10.94 -6.77
CA GLU A 48 9.80 11.29 -6.20
C GLU A 48 10.46 12.46 -6.94
N ARG A 49 10.44 12.43 -8.29
CA ARG A 49 10.95 13.54 -9.12
C ARG A 49 10.15 14.83 -8.95
N LEU A 50 8.82 14.75 -8.88
CA LEU A 50 7.96 15.93 -8.67
C LEU A 50 8.18 16.57 -7.29
N PHE A 51 8.38 15.76 -6.26
CA PHE A 51 8.69 16.22 -4.91
C PHE A 51 10.18 16.55 -4.68
N ASP A 52 11.04 16.30 -5.67
CA ASP A 52 12.50 16.49 -5.59
C ASP A 52 13.13 15.71 -4.42
N LEU A 53 12.68 14.47 -4.24
CA LEU A 53 13.09 13.58 -3.14
C LEU A 53 13.40 12.19 -3.69
N ARG A 54 14.30 11.45 -3.04
CA ARG A 54 14.45 10.00 -3.23
C ARG A 54 14.24 9.30 -1.89
N LEU A 55 13.21 8.47 -1.76
CA LEU A 55 12.87 7.67 -0.59
C LEU A 55 13.81 6.48 -0.47
N SER A 56 15.07 6.78 -0.18
CA SER A 56 16.11 5.81 0.13
C SER A 56 17.05 6.38 1.18
N ARG A 57 17.80 5.51 1.85
CA ARG A 57 18.78 5.94 2.85
C ARG A 57 19.84 6.87 2.26
N GLN A 58 20.21 6.65 1.00
CA GLN A 58 21.17 7.48 0.25
C GLN A 58 20.55 8.78 -0.27
N GLY A 59 19.23 8.78 -0.54
CA GLY A 59 18.50 9.96 -0.99
C GLY A 59 18.29 11.03 0.08
N MET A 60 18.47 10.68 1.35
CA MET A 60 18.39 11.62 2.48
C MET A 60 19.71 12.40 2.65
N SER A 61 19.60 13.73 2.54
CA SER A 61 20.74 14.67 2.53
C SER A 61 21.44 14.85 3.89
N ASP A 62 20.73 14.69 5.00
CA ASP A 62 21.26 14.87 6.35
C ASP A 62 20.97 13.68 7.29
N LEU A 63 21.51 13.74 8.51
CA LEU A 63 21.33 12.68 9.50
C LEU A 63 19.88 12.60 10.00
N THR A 64 19.22 13.74 10.19
CA THR A 64 17.84 13.82 10.69
C THR A 64 16.87 13.12 9.74
N GLY A 65 16.93 13.45 8.45
CA GLY A 65 16.14 12.82 7.40
C GLY A 65 16.41 11.32 7.30
N ARG A 66 17.65 10.86 7.49
CA ARG A 66 17.97 9.43 7.54
C ARG A 66 17.30 8.72 8.72
N VAL A 67 17.30 9.32 9.91
CA VAL A 67 16.64 8.74 11.10
C VAL A 67 15.13 8.68 10.90
N LEU A 68 14.52 9.76 10.40
CA LEU A 68 13.09 9.78 10.10
C LEU A 68 12.72 8.75 9.01
N PHE A 69 13.55 8.63 7.98
CA PHE A 69 13.34 7.64 6.92
C PHE A 69 13.48 6.20 7.43
N MET A 70 14.36 5.93 8.41
CA MET A 70 14.43 4.61 9.04
C MET A 70 13.12 4.26 9.75
N LEU A 71 12.49 5.21 10.46
CA LEU A 71 11.18 5.00 11.07
C LEU A 71 10.10 4.83 9.99
N PHE A 72 10.10 5.67 8.95
CA PHE A 72 9.19 5.54 7.80
C PHE A 72 9.26 4.14 7.18
N GLN A 73 10.46 3.65 6.89
CA GLN A 73 10.66 2.32 6.31
C GLN A 73 10.20 1.21 7.27
N SER A 74 10.48 1.35 8.57
CA SER A 74 10.02 0.40 9.59
C SER A 74 8.49 0.37 9.67
N THR A 75 7.83 1.53 9.63
CA THR A 75 6.37 1.63 9.62
C THR A 75 5.77 1.01 8.37
N ALA A 76 6.33 1.29 7.19
CA ALA A 76 5.88 0.66 5.93
C ALA A 76 6.02 -0.87 5.99
N SER A 77 7.14 -1.37 6.51
CA SER A 77 7.35 -2.81 6.68
C SER A 77 6.37 -3.44 7.68
N SER A 78 6.09 -2.76 8.79
CA SER A 78 5.10 -3.18 9.79
C SER A 78 3.70 -3.27 9.17
N LEU A 79 3.31 -2.25 8.40
CA LEU A 79 2.03 -2.19 7.67
C LEU A 79 1.88 -3.37 6.69
N HIS A 80 2.92 -3.69 5.91
CA HIS A 80 2.88 -4.81 4.98
C HIS A 80 2.72 -6.19 5.63
N ARG A 81 3.09 -6.33 6.90
CA ARG A 81 2.98 -7.60 7.65
C ARG A 81 1.66 -7.76 8.38
N GLN A 82 0.78 -6.76 8.35
CA GLN A 82 -0.53 -6.86 8.97
C GLN A 82 -1.34 -7.99 8.32
N ALA A 83 -1.91 -8.85 9.15
CA ALA A 83 -2.76 -9.94 8.74
C ALA A 83 -3.89 -10.12 9.76
N THR A 84 -4.98 -10.71 9.30
CA THR A 84 -6.07 -11.20 10.14
C THR A 84 -6.02 -12.74 10.19
N PRO A 85 -6.68 -13.38 11.16
CA PRO A 85 -6.72 -14.84 11.24
C PRO A 85 -7.22 -15.53 9.96
N PHE A 86 -7.99 -14.82 9.13
CA PHE A 86 -8.56 -15.33 7.88
C PHE A 86 -7.77 -14.93 6.62
N SER A 87 -6.67 -14.18 6.75
CA SER A 87 -5.95 -13.58 5.62
C SER A 87 -5.33 -14.56 4.62
N ASP A 88 -5.21 -15.84 4.98
CA ASP A 88 -4.67 -16.89 4.10
C ASP A 88 -5.73 -17.91 3.65
N PHE A 89 -7.01 -17.63 3.91
CA PHE A 89 -8.11 -18.46 3.44
C PHE A 89 -8.74 -17.83 2.20
N LEU A 90 -8.59 -18.49 1.04
CA LEU A 90 -9.29 -18.10 -0.20
C LEU A 90 -10.79 -18.34 -0.09
N GLU A 91 -11.21 -19.44 0.54
CA GLU A 91 -12.60 -19.74 0.87
C GLU A 91 -12.71 -20.27 2.31
N ALA A 92 -13.25 -19.44 3.21
CA ALA A 92 -13.42 -19.80 4.62
C ALA A 92 -14.78 -20.48 4.91
N GLY A 93 -15.61 -20.76 3.90
CA GLY A 93 -17.00 -21.20 4.08
C GLY A 93 -17.13 -22.49 4.90
N LEU A 94 -16.28 -23.49 4.66
CA LEU A 94 -16.27 -24.72 5.46
C LEU A 94 -15.84 -24.49 6.91
N LEU A 95 -14.85 -23.60 7.12
CA LEU A 95 -14.37 -23.24 8.46
C LEU A 95 -15.46 -22.51 9.25
N VAL A 96 -16.14 -21.55 8.62
CA VAL A 96 -17.27 -20.82 9.22
C VAL A 96 -18.38 -21.78 9.63
N ARG A 97 -18.79 -22.70 8.73
CA ARG A 97 -19.80 -23.72 9.05
C ARG A 97 -19.40 -24.61 10.23
N LYS A 98 -18.11 -24.94 10.36
CA LYS A 98 -17.60 -25.72 11.50
C LYS A 98 -17.65 -24.94 12.81
N LEU A 99 -17.38 -23.63 12.76
CA LEU A 99 -17.53 -22.76 13.92
C LEU A 99 -19.01 -22.61 14.31
N GLU A 100 -19.92 -22.44 13.35
CA GLU A 100 -21.36 -22.42 13.61
C GLU A 100 -21.86 -23.72 14.27
N GLN A 101 -21.42 -24.88 13.78
CA GLN A 101 -21.72 -26.19 14.35
C GLN A 101 -21.19 -26.36 15.79
N ALA A 102 -20.16 -25.60 16.18
CA ALA A 102 -19.60 -25.63 17.53
C ALA A 102 -20.40 -24.77 18.55
N GLY A 103 -21.51 -24.15 18.12
CA GLY A 103 -22.40 -23.37 19.00
C GLY A 103 -21.67 -22.20 19.66
N ASP A 104 -21.88 -22.01 20.97
CA ASP A 104 -21.32 -20.89 21.75
C ASP A 104 -19.81 -20.76 21.64
N ALA A 105 -19.08 -21.87 21.53
CA ALA A 105 -17.62 -21.85 21.39
C ALA A 105 -17.20 -21.22 20.06
N GLY A 106 -17.87 -21.56 18.97
CA GLY A 106 -17.61 -20.97 17.66
C GLY A 106 -18.04 -19.51 17.56
N ALA A 107 -19.18 -19.16 18.16
CA ALA A 107 -19.62 -17.76 18.25
C ALA A 107 -18.58 -16.88 18.96
N ARG A 108 -17.94 -17.39 20.03
CA ARG A 108 -16.85 -16.68 20.72
C ARG A 108 -15.61 -16.48 19.85
N VAL A 109 -15.28 -17.45 19.00
CA VAL A 109 -14.17 -17.35 18.04
C VAL A 109 -14.49 -16.29 16.97
N MET A 110 -15.68 -16.33 16.38
CA MET A 110 -16.10 -15.36 15.36
C MET A 110 -16.10 -13.93 15.90
N ALA A 111 -16.66 -13.71 17.09
CA ALA A 111 -16.63 -12.40 17.73
C ALA A 111 -15.20 -11.92 18.05
N ALA A 112 -14.27 -12.83 18.37
CA ALA A 112 -12.87 -12.47 18.56
C ALA A 112 -12.19 -12.07 17.24
N ALA A 113 -12.49 -12.80 16.16
CA ALA A 113 -11.98 -12.47 14.84
C ALA A 113 -12.46 -11.12 14.33
N GLU A 114 -13.75 -10.80 14.49
CA GLU A 114 -14.32 -9.49 14.14
C GLU A 114 -13.61 -8.34 14.87
N ARG A 115 -13.32 -8.52 16.17
CA ARG A 115 -12.56 -7.52 16.94
C ARG A 115 -11.12 -7.39 16.45
N ILE A 116 -10.49 -8.49 16.04
CA ILE A 116 -9.14 -8.44 15.46
C ILE A 116 -9.18 -7.70 14.13
N GLU A 117 -10.16 -7.97 13.28
CA GLU A 117 -10.32 -7.29 11.98
C GLU A 117 -10.51 -5.78 12.15
N ALA A 118 -11.39 -5.37 13.07
CA ALA A 118 -11.59 -3.96 13.40
C ALA A 118 -10.29 -3.28 13.84
N ARG A 119 -9.54 -3.91 14.76
CA ARG A 119 -8.25 -3.40 15.23
C ARG A 119 -7.18 -3.37 14.16
N VAL A 120 -7.18 -4.34 13.24
CA VAL A 120 -6.25 -4.34 12.09
C VAL A 120 -6.56 -3.18 11.17
N ARG A 121 -7.85 -2.85 10.95
CA ARG A 121 -8.27 -1.68 10.16
C ARG A 121 -7.82 -0.38 10.81
N GLU A 122 -8.11 -0.19 12.09
CA GLU A 122 -7.67 0.99 12.86
C GLU A 122 -6.13 1.11 12.84
N ASN A 123 -5.42 0.02 13.14
CA ASN A 123 -3.97 -0.01 13.09
C ASN A 123 -3.43 0.33 11.70
N ARG A 124 -4.11 -0.09 10.62
CA ARG A 124 -3.73 0.28 9.24
C ARG A 124 -3.84 1.79 9.00
N GLU A 125 -4.91 2.40 9.48
CA GLU A 125 -5.13 3.84 9.40
C GLU A 125 -4.03 4.60 10.16
N ASP A 126 -3.70 4.17 11.38
CA ASP A 126 -2.62 4.74 12.18
C ASP A 126 -1.25 4.65 11.47
N HIS A 127 -0.96 3.51 10.83
CA HIS A 127 0.28 3.36 10.05
C HIS A 127 0.34 4.34 8.86
N LEU A 128 -0.79 4.54 8.16
CA LEU A 128 -0.85 5.47 7.04
C LEU A 128 -0.70 6.92 7.52
N GLU A 129 -1.32 7.29 8.64
CA GLU A 129 -1.16 8.60 9.27
C GLU A 129 0.30 8.84 9.68
N MET A 130 0.95 7.85 10.29
CA MET A 130 2.37 7.93 10.63
C MET A 130 3.25 8.14 9.39
N LEU A 131 3.01 7.38 8.31
CA LEU A 131 3.77 7.50 7.06
C LEU A 131 3.57 8.88 6.42
N ASP A 132 2.34 9.37 6.34
CA ASP A 132 2.01 10.69 5.82
C ASP A 132 2.68 11.81 6.63
N THR A 133 2.59 11.73 7.96
CA THR A 133 3.19 12.70 8.89
C THR A 133 4.73 12.70 8.77
N LEU A 134 5.36 11.54 8.80
CA LEU A 134 6.81 11.39 8.64
C LEU A 134 7.28 11.95 7.30
N LEU A 135 6.56 11.65 6.22
CA LEU A 135 6.88 12.17 4.90
C LEU A 135 6.71 13.69 4.85
N GLY A 136 5.70 14.24 5.51
CA GLY A 136 5.52 15.69 5.68
C GLY A 136 6.75 16.35 6.31
N ILE A 137 7.26 15.77 7.39
CA ILE A 137 8.47 16.28 8.06
C ILE A 137 9.69 16.16 7.14
N ILE A 138 9.86 15.05 6.42
CA ILE A 138 10.96 14.84 5.46
C ILE A 138 10.91 15.85 4.30
N LEU A 139 9.71 16.18 3.81
CA LEU A 139 9.52 17.10 2.69
C LEU A 139 9.73 18.57 3.07
N GLY A 140 9.48 18.94 4.34
CA GLY A 140 9.55 20.32 4.82
C GLY A 140 8.57 21.22 4.06
N ASP A 141 9.06 22.34 3.51
CA ASP A 141 8.25 23.31 2.75
C ASP A 141 7.57 22.72 1.50
N ARG A 142 7.96 21.51 1.10
CA ARG A 142 7.39 20.80 -0.06
C ARG A 142 6.19 19.93 0.30
N ALA A 143 5.87 19.78 1.58
CA ALA A 143 4.86 18.84 2.08
C ALA A 143 3.46 19.07 1.51
N ASP A 144 3.11 20.32 1.22
CA ASP A 144 1.78 20.71 0.72
C ASP A 144 1.75 20.88 -0.80
N ARG A 145 2.83 20.51 -1.51
CA ARG A 145 2.82 20.48 -2.98
C ARG A 145 1.86 19.42 -3.47
N THR A 146 1.13 19.77 -4.51
CA THR A 146 0.19 18.89 -5.18
C THR A 146 0.41 18.93 -6.68
N PHE A 147 0.33 17.77 -7.33
CA PHE A 147 0.55 17.62 -8.76
C PHE A 147 -0.67 17.01 -9.44
N THR A 148 -0.73 17.12 -10.75
CA THR A 148 -1.82 16.62 -11.58
C THR A 148 -1.36 15.40 -12.39
N ALA A 149 -2.32 14.69 -12.98
CA ALA A 149 -2.04 13.65 -13.97
C ALA A 149 -1.21 14.18 -15.16
N ALA A 150 -1.37 15.46 -15.53
CA ALA A 150 -0.60 16.07 -16.61
C ALA A 150 0.89 16.21 -16.24
N ASP A 151 1.21 16.49 -14.98
CA ASP A 151 2.60 16.59 -14.50
C ASP A 151 3.31 15.23 -14.56
N LEU A 152 2.61 14.14 -14.19
CA LEU A 152 3.13 12.78 -14.33
C LEU A 152 3.35 12.41 -15.81
N ARG A 153 2.37 12.70 -16.68
CA ARG A 153 2.50 12.47 -18.12
C ARG A 153 3.63 13.28 -18.74
N ALA A 154 3.89 14.49 -18.27
CA ALA A 154 5.03 15.31 -18.70
C ALA A 154 6.38 14.68 -18.33
N LEU A 155 6.43 13.81 -17.31
CA LEU A 155 7.60 12.99 -16.97
C LEU A 155 7.63 11.64 -17.69
N GLY A 156 6.65 11.34 -18.55
CA GLY A 156 6.51 10.07 -19.26
C GLY A 156 5.86 8.96 -18.42
N VAL A 157 5.19 9.30 -17.31
CA VAL A 157 4.51 8.35 -16.44
C VAL A 157 3.02 8.32 -16.78
N ASP A 158 2.50 7.13 -17.06
CA ASP A 158 1.06 6.93 -17.20
C ASP A 158 0.41 6.81 -15.81
N PRO A 159 -0.51 7.72 -15.43
CA PRO A 159 -1.20 7.64 -14.15
C PRO A 159 -2.24 6.53 -14.06
N GLU A 160 -2.60 5.89 -15.18
CA GLU A 160 -3.59 4.81 -15.21
C GLU A 160 -2.92 3.45 -15.02
N PRO A 161 -3.38 2.62 -14.06
CA PRO A 161 -2.85 1.28 -13.86
C PRO A 161 -3.25 0.36 -15.03
N PRO A 162 -2.52 -0.76 -15.26
CA PRO A 162 -2.93 -1.74 -16.25
C PRO A 162 -4.34 -2.26 -15.95
N SER A 163 -5.15 -2.43 -16.99
CA SER A 163 -6.48 -3.03 -16.88
C SER A 163 -6.34 -4.53 -16.68
N THR A 164 -7.15 -5.11 -15.80
CA THR A 164 -7.24 -6.57 -15.67
C THR A 164 -7.83 -7.24 -16.91
N ASP A 165 -8.62 -6.50 -17.71
CA ASP A 165 -9.25 -7.03 -18.93
C ASP A 165 -8.24 -7.34 -20.03
N ASP A 166 -7.03 -6.77 -19.94
CA ASP A 166 -5.94 -7.00 -20.89
C ASP A 166 -5.10 -8.25 -20.56
N TYR A 167 -5.44 -8.96 -19.47
CA TYR A 167 -4.68 -10.10 -18.96
C TYR A 167 -5.58 -11.28 -18.61
N GLU A 168 -5.12 -12.49 -18.89
CA GLU A 168 -5.74 -13.69 -18.36
C GLU A 168 -5.43 -13.78 -16.85
N LEU A 169 -6.45 -13.56 -16.03
CA LEU A 169 -6.34 -13.60 -14.57
C LEU A 169 -6.51 -15.02 -13.99
N TYR A 170 -7.10 -15.92 -14.78
CA TYR A 170 -7.34 -17.31 -14.42
C TYR A 170 -6.87 -18.20 -15.57
N ASP A 171 -5.98 -19.15 -15.29
CA ASP A 171 -5.74 -20.27 -16.21
C ASP A 171 -7.09 -21.00 -16.42
N ALA A 172 -7.49 -21.16 -17.68
CA ALA A 172 -8.71 -21.90 -18.07
C ALA A 172 -8.58 -23.41 -17.83
#